data_AF-N2A4S9-F1
#
_entry.id   AF-N2A4S9-F1
#
_cell.length_a   1.000
_cell.length_b   1.000
_cell.length_c   1.000
_cell.angle_alpha   90.00
_cell.angle_beta   90.00
_cell.angle_gamma   90.00
#
_symmetry.space_group_name_H-M   'P 1'
#
loop_
_entity.id
_entity.type
_entity.pdbx_description
1 polymer ?
#
loop_
_entity_poly.entity_id
_entity_poly.type
_entity_poly.pdbx_seq_one_letter_code
_entity_poly.pdbx_strand_id
1 'polypeptide(L)'
;MRVENVKVTFNIPVHFRQPDKNGYIYTKKVWEEAVKKAADIPIEIIHDDGTRTVVGVAQDVQLVKDGDEDIIKVSGMLRYGGTSENVEFTKDVITNVILNGIGITK
;
A
#
# COMPACT_ATOMS: atom_id res chain seq x y z
N MET A 1 -10.35 -13.25 -15.38
CA MET A 1 -9.70 -12.25 -14.53
C MET A 1 -8.20 -12.46 -14.64
N ARG A 2 -7.43 -11.46 -15.08
CA ARG A 2 -5.96 -11.56 -15.09
C ARG A 2 -5.51 -11.49 -13.63
N VAL A 3 -4.77 -12.49 -13.15
CA VAL A 3 -4.27 -12.54 -11.78
C VAL A 3 -2.77 -12.35 -11.88
N GLU A 4 -2.35 -11.09 -11.82
CA GLU A 4 -0.95 -10.69 -11.90
C GLU A 4 -0.58 -9.96 -10.61
N ASN A 5 0.72 -9.86 -10.33
CA ASN A 5 1.14 -9.01 -9.23
C ASN A 5 0.91 -7.53 -9.58
N VAL A 6 0.40 -6.76 -8.62
CA VAL A 6 0.08 -5.35 -8.80
C VAL A 6 1.14 -4.51 -8.11
N LYS A 7 1.80 -3.63 -8.87
CA LYS A 7 2.69 -2.61 -8.30
C LYS A 7 1.86 -1.53 -7.65
N VAL A 8 2.22 -1.16 -6.42
CA VAL A 8 1.49 -0.20 -5.61
C VAL A 8 2.45 0.79 -4.96
N THR A 9 1.92 1.97 -4.68
CA THR A 9 2.57 2.99 -3.86
C THR A 9 1.62 3.35 -2.72
N PHE A 10 2.09 3.27 -1.48
CA PHE A 10 1.38 3.75 -0.31
C PHE A 10 2.04 5.04 0.19
N ASN A 11 1.22 6.03 0.51
CA ASN A 11 1.64 7.24 1.20
C ASN A 11 1.03 7.20 2.60
N ILE A 12 1.88 7.01 3.62
CA ILE A 12 1.44 6.93 5.01
C ILE A 12 1.81 8.26 5.68
N PRO A 13 0.84 9.05 6.16
CA PRO A 13 1.13 10.30 6.85
C PRO A 13 1.86 10.04 8.17
N VAL A 14 2.85 10.88 8.49
CA VAL A 14 3.58 10.82 9.75
C VAL A 14 3.55 12.17 10.44
N HIS A 15 3.08 12.17 11.69
CA HIS A 15 3.04 13.36 12.51
C HIS A 15 4.14 13.29 13.58
N PHE A 16 5.06 14.26 13.52
CA PHE A 16 6.12 14.38 14.53
C PHE A 16 5.70 15.33 15.64
N ARG A 17 6.24 15.08 16.85
CA ARG A 17 6.01 15.93 18.04
C ARG A 17 4.55 16.00 18.50
N GLN A 18 3.71 15.10 18.01
CA GLN A 18 2.36 14.88 18.48
C GLN A 18 2.26 13.44 19.00
N PRO A 19 1.51 13.20 20.10
CA PRO A 19 1.29 11.85 20.58
C PRO A 19 0.45 11.06 19.58
N ASP A 20 0.79 9.79 19.39
CA ASP A 20 -0.07 8.85 18.69
C ASP A 20 -1.32 8.51 19.54
N LYS A 21 -2.16 7.61 19.04
CA LYS A 21 -3.37 7.17 19.75
C LYS A 21 -3.08 6.46 21.08
N ASN A 22 -1.83 6.08 21.34
CA ASN A 22 -1.36 5.45 22.57
C ASN A 22 -0.60 6.44 23.49
N GLY A 23 -0.50 7.72 23.12
CA GLY A 23 0.17 8.75 23.91
C GLY A 23 1.68 8.88 23.64
N TYR A 24 2.25 8.10 22.72
CA TYR A 24 3.69 8.12 22.45
C TYR A 24 4.06 9.11 21.34
N ILE A 25 5.16 9.83 21.55
CA ILE A 25 5.65 10.81 20.58
C ILE A 25 6.84 10.21 19.82
N TYR A 26 6.71 10.14 18.49
CA TYR A 26 7.82 9.77 17.62
C TYR A 26 8.62 11.00 17.21
N THR A 27 9.93 10.82 17.11
CA THR A 27 10.83 11.83 16.51
C THR A 27 11.12 11.46 15.07
N LYS A 28 11.39 12.47 14.24
CA LYS A 28 11.78 12.29 12.85
C LYS A 28 13.00 11.37 12.70
N LYS A 29 14.00 11.55 13.57
CA LYS A 29 15.23 10.74 13.59
C LYS A 29 14.97 9.25 13.75
N VAL A 30 14.01 8.84 14.60
CA VAL A 30 13.69 7.42 14.80
C VAL A 30 13.11 6.81 13.53
N TRP A 31 12.25 7.54 12.83
CA TRP A 31 11.67 7.09 11.55
C TRP A 31 12.70 7.06 10.43
N GLU A 32 13.59 8.06 10.34
CA GLU A 32 14.70 8.06 9.38
C GLU A 32 15.60 6.83 9.52
N GLU A 33 15.86 6.38 10.74
CA GLU A 33 16.65 5.16 10.98
C GLU A 33 15.85 3.88 10.73
N ALA A 34 14.54 3.90 10.96
CA ALA A 34 13.66 2.75 10.69
C ALA A 34 13.54 2.48 9.18
N VAL A 35 13.27 3.51 8.37
CA VAL A 35 13.08 3.34 6.92
C VAL A 35 14.36 2.86 6.21
N LYS A 36 15.55 3.26 6.68
CA LYS A 36 16.84 2.77 6.14
C LYS A 36 17.01 1.25 6.25
N LYS A 37 16.36 0.62 7.23
CA LYS A 37 16.44 -0.82 7.51
C LYS A 37 15.27 -1.58 6.91
N ALA A 38 14.27 -0.89 6.38
CA ALA A 38 13.08 -1.48 5.83
C ALA A 38 13.32 -1.89 4.38
N ALA A 39 13.63 -3.17 4.18
CA ALA A 39 13.69 -3.80 2.88
C ALA A 39 12.92 -5.13 2.92
N ASP A 40 12.15 -5.40 1.87
CA ASP A 40 11.34 -6.61 1.71
C ASP A 40 10.41 -6.91 2.90
N ILE A 41 9.80 -5.86 3.46
CA ILE A 41 8.87 -6.01 4.59
C ILE A 41 7.49 -6.46 4.10
N PRO A 42 6.74 -7.28 4.87
CA PRO A 42 5.40 -7.69 4.48
C PRO A 42 4.43 -6.51 4.35
N ILE A 43 3.62 -6.51 3.29
CA ILE A 43 2.38 -5.72 3.25
C ILE A 43 1.27 -6.61 3.80
N GLU A 44 0.58 -6.15 4.84
CA GLU A 44 -0.33 -6.98 5.64
C GLU A 44 -1.73 -6.37 5.72
N ILE A 45 -2.75 -7.23 5.72
CA ILE A 45 -4.05 -6.93 6.30
C ILE A 45 -3.96 -7.27 7.78
N ILE A 46 -4.13 -6.27 8.64
CA ILE A 46 -4.19 -6.43 10.10
C ILE A 46 -5.66 -6.55 10.48
N HIS A 47 -6.04 -7.67 11.08
CA HIS A 47 -7.40 -7.96 11.52
C HIS A 47 -7.65 -7.44 12.94
N ASP A 48 -8.91 -7.21 13.30
CA ASP A 48 -9.29 -6.69 14.62
C ASP A 48 -8.91 -7.63 15.78
N ASP A 49 -8.79 -8.93 15.51
CA ASP A 49 -8.34 -9.94 16.48
C ASP A 49 -6.80 -9.98 16.64
N GLY A 50 -6.08 -9.10 15.93
CA GLY A 50 -4.63 -9.02 15.92
C GLY A 50 -3.93 -9.99 14.98
N THR A 51 -4.67 -10.89 14.31
CA THR A 51 -4.09 -11.76 13.27
C THR A 51 -3.73 -10.96 12.02
N ARG A 52 -2.88 -11.53 11.18
CA ARG A 52 -2.34 -10.85 10.00
C ARG A 52 -2.37 -11.74 8.78
N THR A 53 -2.71 -11.15 7.63
CA THR A 53 -2.60 -11.80 6.32
C THR A 53 -1.59 -11.04 5.48
N VAL A 54 -0.50 -11.68 5.09
CA VAL A 54 0.47 -11.10 4.14
C VAL A 54 -0.11 -11.13 2.75
N VAL A 55 -0.21 -9.96 2.12
CA VAL A 55 -0.81 -9.76 0.79
C VAL A 55 0.19 -9.23 -0.23
N GLY A 56 1.39 -8.88 0.21
CA GLY A 56 2.41 -8.31 -0.66
C GLY A 56 3.74 -8.14 0.04
N VAL A 57 4.66 -7.49 -0.68
CA VAL A 57 5.98 -7.11 -0.17
C VAL A 57 6.23 -5.64 -0.51
N ALA A 58 6.63 -4.88 0.50
CA ALA A 58 7.15 -3.52 0.34
C ALA A 58 8.64 -3.62 0.06
N GLN A 59 9.06 -3.05 -1.07
CA GLN A 59 10.40 -3.21 -1.61
C GLN A 59 11.27 -1.96 -1.38
N ASP A 60 10.65 -0.79 -1.34
CA ASP A 60 11.31 0.49 -1.08
C ASP A 60 10.45 1.31 -0.11
N VAL A 61 11.05 1.76 0.98
CA VAL A 61 10.39 2.50 2.05
C VAL A 61 11.24 3.73 2.35
N GLN A 62 10.65 4.91 2.20
CA GLN A 62 11.35 6.17 2.34
C GLN A 62 10.53 7.15 3.18
N LEU A 63 11.20 7.92 4.04
CA LEU A 63 10.59 9.09 4.66
C LEU A 63 10.87 10.30 3.78
N VAL A 64 9.83 10.90 3.21
CA VAL A 64 9.93 12.03 2.28
C VAL A 64 8.95 13.14 2.68
N LYS A 65 9.13 14.34 2.11
CA LYS A 65 8.13 15.41 2.20
C LYS A 65 7.17 15.34 1.02
N ASP A 66 5.88 15.45 1.30
CA ASP A 66 4.81 15.63 0.31
C ASP A 66 4.10 16.96 0.62
N GLY A 67 4.50 18.02 -0.08
CA GLY A 67 4.18 19.39 0.33
C GLY A 67 4.78 19.74 1.70
N ASP A 68 3.93 20.16 2.62
CA ASP A 68 4.32 20.53 3.99
C ASP A 68 4.35 19.33 4.95
N GLU A 69 3.79 18.19 4.55
CA GLU A 69 3.67 16.99 5.39
C GLU A 69 4.86 16.05 5.19
N ASP A 70 5.27 15.36 6.27
CA ASP A 70 6.20 14.24 6.18
C ASP A 70 5.39 12.94 6.00
N ILE A 71 5.76 12.13 5.01
CA ILE A 71 5.11 10.85 4.71
C ILE A 71 6.13 9.71 4.63
N ILE A 72 5.70 8.50 4.98
CA ILE A 72 6.40 7.28 4.58
C ILE A 72 5.83 6.88 3.23
N LYS A 73 6.66 7.01 2.19
CA LYS A 73 6.36 6.54 0.86
C LYS A 73 6.87 5.10 0.73
N VAL A 74 5.96 4.19 0.41
CA VAL A 74 6.25 2.77 0.24
C VAL A 74 5.95 2.38 -1.20
N SER A 75 6.94 1.87 -1.91
CA SER A 75 6.73 1.20 -3.19
C SER A 75 6.79 -0.30 -2.98
N GLY A 76 5.84 -1.04 -3.53
CA GLY A 76 5.75 -2.48 -3.31
C GLY A 76 4.90 -3.19 -4.33
N MET A 77 4.62 -4.45 -4.00
CA MET A 77 3.91 -5.37 -4.87
C MET A 77 2.88 -6.15 -4.07
N LEU A 78 1.61 -6.02 -4.45
CA LEU A 78 0.54 -6.89 -3.99
C LEU A 78 0.51 -8.15 -4.85
N ARG A 79 0.34 -9.30 -4.21
CA ARG A 79 0.26 -10.60 -4.89
C ARG A 79 -1.16 -10.87 -5.37
N TYR A 80 -1.26 -11.54 -6.51
CA TYR A 80 -2.53 -12.02 -7.05
C TYR A 80 -3.59 -10.92 -7.21
N GLY A 81 -3.16 -9.75 -7.64
CA GLY A 81 -4.01 -8.59 -7.81
C GLY A 81 -4.72 -8.54 -9.15
N GLY A 82 -5.63 -7.57 -9.26
CA GLY A 82 -6.37 -7.34 -10.47
C GLY A 82 -7.41 -6.25 -10.31
N THR A 83 -8.27 -6.19 -11.31
CA THR A 83 -9.34 -5.22 -11.46
C THR A 83 -10.67 -5.96 -11.48
N SER A 84 -11.71 -5.27 -11.03
CA SER A 84 -13.10 -5.69 -11.17
C SER A 84 -13.75 -4.75 -12.16
N GLU A 85 -14.13 -5.25 -13.33
CA GLU A 85 -14.66 -4.44 -14.42
C GLU A 85 -15.98 -4.98 -14.96
N ASN A 86 -16.83 -4.06 -15.43
CA ASN A 86 -17.87 -4.39 -16.40
C ASN A 86 -17.34 -4.09 -17.80
N VAL A 87 -17.55 -5.00 -18.75
CA VAL A 87 -17.07 -4.85 -20.12
C VAL A 87 -18.20 -4.97 -21.11
N GLU A 88 -18.17 -4.14 -22.15
CA GLU A 88 -19.01 -4.29 -23.34
C GLU A 88 -18.11 -4.75 -24.49
N PHE A 89 -18.61 -5.66 -25.32
CA PHE A 89 -17.85 -6.20 -26.44
C PHE A 89 -18.72 -6.33 -27.68
N THR A 90 -18.10 -6.07 -28.83
CA THR A 90 -18.68 -6.33 -30.15
C THR A 90 -17.86 -7.43 -30.81
N LYS A 91 -18.49 -8.58 -31.10
CA LYS A 91 -17.78 -9.80 -31.50
C LYS A 91 -16.73 -10.18 -30.44
N ASP A 92 -15.46 -10.26 -30.82
CA ASP A 92 -14.37 -10.69 -29.94
C ASP A 92 -13.53 -9.51 -29.41
N VAL A 93 -14.02 -8.28 -29.55
CA VAL A 93 -13.31 -7.06 -29.18
C VAL A 93 -14.06 -6.33 -28.08
N ILE A 94 -13.37 -6.07 -26.96
CA ILE A 94 -13.85 -5.20 -25.89
C ILE A 94 -13.90 -3.77 -26.42
N THR A 95 -15.08 -3.16 -26.41
CA THR A 95 -15.33 -1.80 -26.90
C THR A 95 -15.48 -0.79 -25.77
N ASN A 96 -15.77 -1.24 -24.55
CA ASN A 96 -15.92 -0.40 -23.37
C ASN A 96 -15.53 -1.16 -22.10
N VAL A 97 -14.96 -0.44 -21.12
CA VAL A 97 -14.57 -0.97 -19.81
C VAL A 97 -14.96 0.05 -18.75
N ILE A 98 -15.76 -0.38 -17.78
CA ILE A 98 -16.07 0.38 -16.56
C ILE A 98 -15.33 -0.28 -15.40
N LEU A 99 -14.37 0.43 -14.83
CA LEU A 99 -13.60 -0.04 -13.67
C LEU A 99 -14.40 0.18 -12.39
N ASN A 100 -14.80 -0.91 -11.74
CA ASN A 100 -15.56 -0.88 -10.48
C ASN A 100 -14.66 -0.99 -9.25
N GLY A 101 -13.47 -1.59 -9.40
CA GLY A 101 -12.56 -1.77 -8.28
C GLY A 101 -11.19 -2.26 -8.69
N ILE A 102 -10.25 -2.11 -7.76
CA ILE A 102 -8.89 -2.65 -7.80
C ILE A 102 -8.72 -3.44 -6.51
N GLY A 103 -8.18 -4.65 -6.60
CA GLY A 103 -8.09 -5.51 -5.43
C GLY A 103 -7.07 -6.63 -5.58
N ILE A 104 -7.10 -7.52 -4.60
CA ILE A 104 -6.32 -8.74 -4.54
C ILE A 104 -7.25 -9.94 -4.45
N THR A 105 -6.84 -11.03 -5.07
CA THR A 105 -7.45 -12.34 -4.90
C THR A 105 -6.85 -12.96 -3.65
N LYS A 106 -7.69 -13.37 -2.71
CA LYS A 106 -7.30 -14.04 -1.48
C LYS A 106 -7.70 -15.50 -1.52
#